data_AF-A0AAD9VK15-F1
#
_entry.id   AF-A0AAD9VK15-F1
#
_cell.length_a   1.000
_cell.length_b   1.000
_cell.length_c   1.000
_cell.angle_alpha   90.00
_cell.angle_beta   90.00
_cell.angle_gamma   90.00
#
_symmetry.space_group_name_H-M   'P 1'
#
loop_
_entity.id
_entity.type
_entity.pdbx_description
1 polymer ?
#
loop_
_entity_poly.entity_id
_entity_poly.type
_entity_poly.pdbx_seq_one_letter_code
_entity_poly.pdbx_strand_id
1 'polypeptide(L)'
;TGNGNITGSEQLQQKSLRDFREETPGTELVVLYDYKAQAPDDLSVRRADWIYADLGNQTVDGWLWAYAPKTRKYGFIPKAYARPPAMTSL
;
A
#
# COMPACT_ATOMS: atom_id res chain seq x y z
N THR A 1 -10.45 41.02 3.89
CA THR A 1 -11.11 40.13 4.86
C THR A 1 -10.93 38.69 4.40
N GLY A 2 -10.16 37.89 5.15
CA GLY A 2 -10.15 36.41 5.16
C GLY A 2 -9.83 35.64 3.87
N ASN A 3 -8.55 35.36 3.61
CA ASN A 3 -8.11 34.30 2.69
C ASN A 3 -8.12 32.94 3.42
N GLY A 4 -8.92 31.98 2.95
CA GLY A 4 -8.93 30.60 3.44
C GLY A 4 -8.22 29.65 2.48
N ASN A 5 -6.94 29.38 2.72
CA ASN A 5 -6.17 28.37 2.00
C ASN A 5 -6.43 26.98 2.59
N ILE A 6 -7.19 26.16 1.87
CA ILE A 6 -7.34 24.72 2.13
C ILE A 6 -6.89 24.01 0.84
N THR A 7 -6.22 22.85 0.95
CA THR A 7 -5.83 21.87 -0.11
C THR A 7 -4.35 21.75 -0.54
N GLY A 8 -3.38 22.03 0.33
CA GLY A 8 -1.95 21.75 0.02
C GLY A 8 -1.45 20.32 0.32
N SER A 9 -2.03 19.63 1.31
CA SER A 9 -1.49 18.37 1.84
C SER A 9 -1.85 17.13 1.02
N GLU A 10 -3.06 17.06 0.45
CA GLU A 10 -3.52 15.90 -0.33
C GLU A 10 -2.78 15.78 -1.67
N GLN A 11 -2.48 16.91 -2.33
CA GLN A 11 -1.77 16.91 -3.61
C GLN A 11 -0.30 16.47 -3.47
N LEU A 12 0.39 16.92 -2.42
CA LEU A 12 1.77 16.51 -2.15
C LEU A 12 1.88 15.02 -1.80
N GLN A 13 0.88 14.49 -1.09
CA GLN A 13 0.82 13.08 -0.75
C GLN A 13 0.50 12.23 -1.98
N GLN A 14 -0.44 12.64 -2.84
CA GLN A 14 -0.70 11.97 -4.11
C GLN A 14 0.49 11.99 -5.06
N LYS A 15 1.22 13.11 -5.14
CA LYS A 15 2.43 13.19 -5.97
C LYS A 15 3.53 12.28 -5.45
N SER A 16 3.78 12.28 -4.14
CA SER A 16 4.73 11.35 -3.52
C SER A 16 4.35 9.89 -3.79
N LEU A 17 3.07 9.53 -3.66
CA LEU A 17 2.59 8.16 -3.96
C LEU A 17 2.83 7.76 -5.42
N ARG A 18 2.67 8.70 -6.37
CA ARG A 18 2.95 8.46 -7.79
C ARG A 18 4.45 8.34 -8.07
N ASP A 19 5.26 9.20 -7.47
CA ASP A 19 6.71 9.14 -7.61
C ASP A 19 7.24 7.80 -7.02
N PHE A 20 6.70 7.33 -5.88
CA PHE A 20 7.01 6.01 -5.33
C PHE A 20 6.50 4.82 -6.17
N ARG A 21 5.37 4.98 -6.88
CA ARG A 21 4.85 3.98 -7.84
C ARG A 21 5.83 3.75 -8.99
N GLU A 22 6.53 4.80 -9.42
CA GLU A 22 7.51 4.73 -10.50
C GLU A 22 8.85 4.14 -10.04
N GLU A 23 9.27 4.35 -8.79
CA GLU A 23 10.56 3.85 -8.29
C GLU A 23 10.52 2.44 -7.67
N THR A 24 9.34 1.96 -7.24
CA THR A 24 9.23 0.62 -6.63
C THR A 24 8.66 -0.37 -7.65
N PRO A 25 9.45 -1.32 -8.20
CA PRO A 25 9.01 -2.27 -9.22
C PRO A 25 8.09 -3.39 -8.64
N GLY A 26 7.15 -3.05 -7.77
CA GLY A 26 6.20 -3.96 -7.14
C GLY A 26 4.84 -3.95 -7.82
N THR A 27 4.15 -5.09 -7.79
CA THR A 27 2.74 -5.17 -8.20
C THR A 27 1.87 -4.36 -7.23
N GLU A 28 1.00 -3.53 -7.79
CA GLU A 28 -0.01 -2.79 -7.04
C GLU A 28 -1.08 -3.74 -6.50
N LEU A 29 -1.32 -3.68 -5.19
CA LEU A 29 -2.37 -4.43 -4.52
C LEU A 29 -3.20 -3.53 -3.62
N VAL A 30 -4.46 -3.91 -3.43
CA VAL A 30 -5.41 -3.30 -2.51
C VAL A 30 -5.70 -4.26 -1.37
N VAL A 31 -5.59 -3.76 -0.14
CA VAL A 31 -5.89 -4.51 1.07
C VAL A 31 -7.40 -4.67 1.25
N LEU A 32 -7.85 -5.89 1.52
CA LEU A 32 -9.25 -6.29 1.64
C LEU A 32 -9.77 -6.21 3.07
N TYR A 33 -8.91 -6.49 4.05
CA TYR A 33 -9.26 -6.56 5.46
C TYR A 33 -8.18 -5.90 6.31
N ASP A 34 -8.57 -5.39 7.46
CA ASP A 34 -7.62 -4.87 8.43
C ASP A 34 -6.71 -6.02 8.92
N TYR A 35 -5.42 -5.75 8.98
CA TYR A 35 -4.43 -6.67 9.53
C TYR A 35 -3.56 -5.92 10.53
N LYS A 36 -3.54 -6.42 11.76
CA LYS A 36 -2.65 -5.94 12.81
C LYS A 36 -1.41 -6.84 12.83
N ALA A 37 -0.24 -6.24 12.80
CA ALA A 37 1.03 -6.95 12.90
C ALA A 37 1.06 -7.83 14.16
N GLN A 38 1.42 -9.10 13.98
CA GLN A 38 1.50 -10.10 15.04
C GLN A 38 2.96 -10.46 15.36
N ALA A 39 3.85 -10.32 14.37
CA ALA A 39 5.30 -10.45 14.53
C ALA A 39 6.03 -9.12 14.27
N PRO A 40 7.30 -8.98 14.69
CA PRO A 40 8.11 -7.78 14.42
C PRO A 40 8.27 -7.47 12.92
N ASP A 41 8.26 -8.51 12.09
CA ASP A 41 8.44 -8.40 10.63
C ASP A 41 7.11 -8.23 9.88
N ASP A 42 5.98 -8.19 10.60
CA ASP A 42 4.66 -7.99 10.01
C ASP A 42 4.36 -6.51 9.76
N LEU A 43 3.57 -6.26 8.71
CA LEU A 43 3.10 -4.94 8.37
C LEU A 43 1.64 -4.75 8.78
N SER A 44 1.36 -3.76 9.63
CA SER A 44 -0.03 -3.40 9.93
C SER A 44 -0.64 -2.60 8.78
N VAL A 45 -1.78 -3.05 8.27
CA VAL A 45 -2.50 -2.43 7.15
C VAL A 45 -3.99 -2.30 7.45
N ARG A 46 -4.66 -1.35 6.79
CA ARG A 46 -6.12 -1.21 6.86
C ARG A 46 -6.76 -1.58 5.53
N ARG A 47 -8.02 -2.01 5.57
CA ARG A 47 -8.85 -2.19 4.39
C ARG A 47 -8.79 -0.94 3.51
N ALA A 48 -8.69 -1.18 2.21
CA ALA A 48 -8.53 -0.18 1.15
C ALA A 48 -7.18 0.57 1.14
N ASP A 49 -6.23 0.23 2.02
CA ASP A 49 -4.86 0.71 1.84
C ASP A 49 -4.26 0.10 0.56
N TRP A 50 -3.49 0.93 -0.15
CA TRP A 50 -2.67 0.51 -1.27
C TRP A 50 -1.31 0.05 -0.77
N ILE A 51 -0.85 -1.08 -1.28
CA ILE A 51 0.46 -1.65 -0.98
C ILE A 51 1.14 -2.10 -2.28
N TYR A 52 2.45 -2.26 -2.21
CA TYR A 52 3.25 -2.79 -3.30
C TYR A 52 3.94 -4.08 -2.86
N ALA A 53 3.87 -5.12 -3.68
CA ALA A 53 4.57 -6.36 -3.39
C ALA A 53 5.26 -6.88 -4.66
N ASP A 54 6.50 -7.34 -4.52
CA ASP A 54 7.19 -8.04 -5.61
C ASP A 54 6.72 -9.49 -5.65
N LEU A 55 5.70 -9.79 -6.46
CA LEU A 55 5.13 -11.14 -6.54
C LEU A 55 6.11 -12.19 -7.11
N GLY A 56 7.19 -11.77 -7.77
CA GLY A 56 8.22 -12.67 -8.31
C GLY A 56 9.26 -13.09 -7.26
N ASN A 57 9.37 -12.35 -6.16
CA ASN A 57 10.39 -12.56 -5.13
C ASN A 57 9.77 -12.79 -3.73
N GLN A 58 8.72 -13.62 -3.67
CA GLN A 58 8.09 -14.01 -2.41
C GLN A 58 8.67 -15.33 -1.91
N THR A 59 9.17 -15.34 -0.67
CA THR A 59 9.90 -16.49 -0.11
C THR A 59 9.07 -17.29 0.90
N VAL A 60 7.98 -16.72 1.42
CA VAL A 60 7.16 -17.33 2.48
C VAL A 60 5.78 -17.65 1.92
N ASP A 61 5.40 -18.92 1.95
CA ASP A 61 4.08 -19.35 1.45
C ASP A 61 2.93 -18.81 2.31
N GLY A 62 1.84 -18.41 1.67
CA GLY A 62 0.69 -17.78 2.32
C GLY A 62 0.89 -16.32 2.76
N TRP A 63 2.10 -15.77 2.64
CA TRP A 63 2.44 -14.40 3.04
C TRP A 63 2.92 -13.57 1.86
N LEU A 64 2.79 -12.25 1.96
CA LEU A 64 3.33 -11.28 1.04
C LEU A 64 4.24 -10.32 1.79
N TRP A 65 5.51 -10.26 1.37
CA TRP A 65 6.39 -9.14 1.69
C TRP A 65 5.94 -7.93 0.88
N ALA A 66 5.40 -6.93 1.57
CA ALA A 66 4.79 -5.77 0.96
C ALA A 66 5.32 -4.48 1.57
N TYR A 67 5.24 -3.41 0.78
CA TYR A 67 5.51 -2.04 1.18
C TYR A 67 4.20 -1.27 1.33
N ALA A 68 3.96 -0.68 2.50
CA ALA A 68 2.87 0.27 2.71
C ALA A 68 3.40 1.70 2.60
N PRO A 69 3.00 2.47 1.57
CA PRO A 69 3.47 3.84 1.36
C PRO A 69 3.01 4.81 2.44
N LYS A 70 1.83 4.55 3.02
CA LYS A 70 1.22 5.36 4.06
C LYS A 70 2.05 5.39 5.34
N THR A 71 2.64 4.25 5.70
CA THR A 71 3.52 4.11 6.86
C THR A 71 4.99 4.12 6.49
N ARG A 72 5.32 4.05 5.18
CA ARG A 72 6.68 3.89 4.63
C ARG A 72 7.43 2.72 5.25
N LYS A 73 6.75 1.57 5.38
CA LYS A 73 7.30 0.37 6.00
C LYS A 73 7.13 -0.84 5.10
N TYR A 74 8.11 -1.72 5.19
CA TYR A 74 8.02 -3.08 4.66
C TYR A 74 7.59 -4.03 5.76
N GLY A 75 6.93 -5.11 5.38
CA GLY A 75 6.64 -6.23 6.27
C GLY A 75 5.71 -7.25 5.63
N PHE A 76 5.45 -8.33 6.36
CA PHE A 76 4.56 -9.39 5.93
C PHE A 76 3.09 -9.05 6.17
N ILE A 77 2.26 -9.41 5.19
CA ILE A 77 0.81 -9.51 5.34
C ILE A 77 0.32 -10.86 4.80
N PRO A 78 -0.85 -11.36 5.22
CA PRO A 78 -1.42 -12.56 4.62
C PRO A 78 -1.73 -12.33 3.13
N LYS A 79 -1.35 -13.28 2.26
CA LYS A 79 -1.58 -13.17 0.81
C LYS A 79 -3.07 -13.02 0.46
N ALA A 80 -3.94 -13.70 1.20
CA ALA A 80 -5.39 -13.63 1.01
C ALA A 80 -6.00 -12.26 1.33
N TYR A 81 -5.24 -11.37 2.00
CA TYR A 81 -5.74 -10.06 2.43
C TYR A 81 -5.50 -8.98 1.40
N ALA A 82 -4.84 -9.29 0.28
CA ALA A 82 -4.57 -8.32 -0.77
C ALA A 82 -4.89 -8.89 -2.15
N ARG A 83 -5.38 -8.05 -3.05
CA ARG A 83 -5.62 -8.43 -4.45
C ARG A 83 -5.23 -7.30 -5.40
N PRO A 84 -4.95 -7.62 -6.67
CA PRO A 84 -4.82 -6.59 -7.70
C PRO A 84 -6.09 -5.72 -7.75
N PRO A 85 -5.95 -4.40 -7.93
CA PRO A 85 -7.10 -3.52 -8.13
C PRO A 85 -7.89 -4.02 -9.35
N ALA A 86 -9.19 -4.21 -9.17
CA ALA A 86 -10.05 -4.52 -10.30
C ALA A 86 -10.28 -3.22 -11.08
N MET A 87 -9.72 -3.13 -12.29
CA MET A 87 -10.19 -2.15 -13.28
C MET A 87 -11.37 -2.77 -14.02
N THR A 88 -12.59 -2.49 -13.57
CA THR A 88 -13.75 -2.70 -14.43
C THR A 88 -13.69 -1.59 -15.50
N SER A 89 -13.30 -1.94 -16.72
CA SER A 89 -13.50 -1.04 -17.87
C SER A 89 -15.00 -0.75 -17.96
N LEU A 90 -15.37 0.52 -17.78
CA LEU A 90 -16.70 1.06 -18.04
C LEU A 90 -16.88 1.31 -19.54
#